data_AF-K9UPL7-F1
#
_entry.id   AF-K9UPL7-F1
#
_cell.length_a   1.000
_cell.length_b   1.000
_cell.length_c   1.000
_cell.angle_alpha   90.00
_cell.angle_beta   90.00
_cell.angle_gamma   90.00
#
_symmetry.space_group_name_H-M   'P 1'
#
loop_
_entity.id
_entity.type
_entity.pdbx_description
1 polymer ?
#
loop_
_entity_poly.entity_id
_entity_poly.type
_entity_poly.pdbx_seq_one_letter_code
_entity_poly.pdbx_strand_id
1 'polypeptide(L)'
;MLEQAADALERKDYKTAAKIIATLVAERPDDHQVQLYAARLQEATNKLDNAMEIYRLLIQHSLNLKITNEARAGILRIEEAQTQIRAHAYVCARAGIEDNVEPGFLVLEPIEVEDKKLMAQKFASIMEIDNYSARLQLPSRGWRLYRVGKMGELEFYRDLLLQAEIPCFCVSQQQTQQLFIFNVSHFQSFGPQASIVCMDARSELRIFNFEWSEVTQIVQGMLPIFEEVFTIEPNNRTRRRHRILDYVQICDLHLPKRRSVFRLCSQIYDFCDYKQIIAKSRDRLNGDANGQSSGDLSGLLNGEKIATTSRDNWNKLMSQVGEQLPDVPVQSNFAPFAETAMGYPELLERIDPQIELLRRAESLWDRAFHLYSCLAMCREQRIAVDRSSFN
;
A
#
# COMPACT_ATOMS: atom_id res chain seq x y z
N MET A 1 -22.15 6.90 -54.42
CA MET A 1 -22.05 6.20 -53.13
C MET A 1 -21.21 6.95 -52.10
N LEU A 2 -19.97 7.38 -52.40
CA LEU A 2 -19.15 8.19 -51.47
C LEU A 2 -19.83 9.49 -51.00
N GLU A 3 -20.48 10.19 -51.92
CA GLU A 3 -21.22 11.45 -51.63
C GLU A 3 -22.47 11.19 -50.78
N GLN A 4 -23.17 10.07 -51.03
CA GLN A 4 -24.33 9.63 -50.24
C GLN A 4 -23.93 9.21 -48.81
N ALA A 5 -22.72 8.65 -48.63
CA ALA A 5 -22.18 8.37 -47.31
C ALA A 5 -21.85 9.65 -46.53
N ALA A 6 -21.28 10.66 -47.20
CA ALA A 6 -21.02 11.98 -46.61
C ALA A 6 -22.32 12.68 -46.18
N ASP A 7 -23.32 12.73 -47.05
CA ASP A 7 -24.63 13.31 -46.77
C ASP A 7 -25.34 12.62 -45.59
N ALA A 8 -25.24 11.29 -45.51
CA ALA A 8 -25.84 10.52 -44.41
C ALA A 8 -25.17 10.78 -43.06
N LEU A 9 -23.84 10.97 -43.05
CA LEU A 9 -23.09 11.34 -41.85
C LEU A 9 -23.42 12.77 -41.40
N GLU A 10 -23.53 13.73 -42.32
CA GLU A 10 -23.92 15.12 -42.01
C GLU A 10 -25.35 15.21 -41.45
N ARG A 11 -26.27 14.39 -41.96
CA ARG A 11 -27.65 14.31 -41.48
C ARG A 11 -27.81 13.52 -40.18
N LYS A 12 -26.71 13.01 -39.60
CA LYS A 12 -26.72 12.16 -38.40
C LYS A 12 -27.55 10.88 -38.54
N ASP A 13 -27.79 10.42 -39.78
CA ASP A 13 -28.47 9.16 -40.03
C ASP A 13 -27.48 8.00 -40.01
N TYR A 14 -27.04 7.65 -38.80
CA TYR A 14 -25.99 6.66 -38.58
C TYR A 14 -26.40 5.25 -39.03
N LYS A 15 -27.69 4.92 -39.05
CA LYS A 15 -28.18 3.60 -39.49
C LYS A 15 -27.99 3.44 -41.00
N THR A 16 -28.33 4.48 -41.77
CA THR A 16 -28.19 4.48 -43.22
C THR A 16 -26.73 4.65 -43.63
N ALA A 17 -25.98 5.52 -42.93
CA ALA A 17 -24.54 5.68 -43.11
C ALA A 17 -23.79 4.36 -42.86
N ALA A 18 -24.13 3.61 -41.81
CA ALA A 18 -23.49 2.32 -41.51
C ALA A 18 -23.67 1.29 -42.62
N LYS A 19 -24.86 1.20 -43.22
CA LYS A 19 -25.11 0.28 -44.35
C LYS A 19 -24.27 0.65 -45.57
N ILE A 20 -24.28 1.93 -45.95
CA ILE A 20 -23.56 2.42 -47.13
C ILE A 20 -22.05 2.27 -46.93
N ILE A 21 -21.53 2.63 -45.75
CA ILE A 21 -20.12 2.54 -45.42
C ILE A 21 -19.67 1.08 -45.35
N ALA A 22 -20.47 0.16 -44.79
CA ALA A 22 -20.13 -1.26 -44.77
C ALA A 22 -20.02 -1.86 -46.18
N THR A 23 -20.94 -1.49 -47.08
CA THR A 23 -20.85 -1.89 -48.50
C THR A 23 -19.59 -1.32 -49.17
N LEU A 24 -19.29 -0.04 -48.93
CA LEU A 24 -18.09 0.61 -49.48
C LEU A 24 -16.78 0.01 -48.96
N VAL A 25 -16.72 -0.37 -47.68
CA VAL A 25 -15.54 -1.03 -47.08
C VAL A 25 -15.34 -2.42 -47.68
N ALA A 26 -16.42 -3.16 -47.95
CA ALA A 26 -16.34 -4.48 -48.59
C ALA A 26 -15.89 -4.41 -50.06
N GLU A 27 -16.32 -3.38 -50.79
CA GLU A 27 -15.95 -3.18 -52.19
C GLU A 27 -14.56 -2.56 -52.36
N ARG A 28 -14.15 -1.68 -51.43
CA ARG A 28 -12.91 -0.88 -51.51
C ARG A 28 -12.24 -0.76 -50.14
N PRO A 29 -11.64 -1.84 -49.61
CA PRO A 29 -11.01 -1.81 -48.29
C PRO A 29 -9.79 -0.87 -48.21
N ASP A 30 -9.10 -0.65 -49.33
CA ASP A 30 -7.87 0.16 -49.38
C ASP A 30 -8.12 1.65 -49.69
N ASP A 31 -9.38 2.07 -49.88
CA ASP A 31 -9.70 3.47 -50.16
C ASP A 31 -9.68 4.31 -48.86
N HIS A 32 -8.68 5.19 -48.75
CA HIS A 32 -8.50 6.06 -47.60
C HIS A 32 -9.71 6.98 -47.30
N GLN A 33 -10.52 7.34 -48.30
CA GLN A 33 -11.73 8.15 -48.08
C GLN A 33 -12.85 7.31 -47.43
N VAL A 34 -12.96 6.04 -47.82
CA VAL A 34 -13.93 5.09 -47.23
C VAL A 34 -13.55 4.81 -45.78
N GLN A 35 -12.26 4.60 -45.50
CA GLN A 35 -11.73 4.43 -44.15
C GLN A 35 -11.98 5.66 -43.27
N LEU A 36 -11.86 6.88 -43.82
CA LEU A 36 -12.16 8.11 -43.10
C LEU A 36 -13.64 8.20 -42.69
N TYR A 37 -14.56 7.82 -43.58
CA TYR A 37 -15.99 7.77 -43.24
C TYR A 37 -16.31 6.68 -42.22
N ALA A 38 -15.63 5.54 -42.28
CA ALA A 38 -15.74 4.50 -41.26
C ALA A 38 -15.29 5.01 -39.88
N ALA A 39 -14.17 5.75 -39.80
CA ALA A 39 -13.70 6.34 -38.54
C ALA A 39 -14.71 7.36 -37.97
N ARG A 40 -15.27 8.25 -38.81
CA ARG A 40 -16.28 9.24 -38.40
C ARG A 40 -17.57 8.59 -37.89
N LEU A 41 -17.97 7.45 -38.48
CA LEU A 41 -19.11 6.68 -38.00
C LEU A 41 -18.83 6.04 -36.63
N GLN A 42 -17.63 5.49 -36.41
CA GLN A 42 -17.22 4.93 -35.11
C GLN A 42 -17.18 6.02 -34.03
N GLU A 43 -16.64 7.21 -34.36
CA GLU A 43 -16.65 8.41 -33.50
C GLU A 43 -18.09 8.78 -33.11
N ALA A 44 -18.99 8.89 -34.08
CA ALA A 44 -20.39 9.26 -33.85
C ALA A 44 -21.22 8.20 -33.10
N THR A 45 -20.78 6.93 -33.12
CA THR A 45 -21.42 5.82 -32.39
C THR A 45 -20.75 5.51 -31.06
N ASN A 46 -19.90 6.41 -30.56
CA ASN A 46 -19.19 6.33 -29.27
C ASN A 46 -18.21 5.14 -29.15
N LYS A 47 -17.71 4.64 -30.29
CA LYS A 47 -16.68 3.60 -30.36
C LYS A 47 -15.31 4.24 -30.61
N LEU A 48 -14.88 5.01 -29.62
CA LEU A 48 -13.75 5.94 -29.73
C LEU A 48 -12.40 5.24 -30.01
N ASP A 49 -12.15 4.08 -29.38
CA ASP A 49 -10.90 3.33 -29.58
C ASP A 49 -10.74 2.86 -31.03
N ASN A 50 -11.80 2.26 -31.59
CA ASN A 50 -11.84 1.84 -32.98
C ASN A 50 -11.68 3.03 -33.95
N ALA A 51 -12.33 4.17 -33.64
CA ALA A 51 -12.20 5.38 -34.45
C ALA A 51 -10.75 5.90 -34.48
N MET A 52 -10.09 5.89 -33.32
CA MET A 52 -8.73 6.38 -33.15
C MET A 52 -7.69 5.48 -33.84
N GLU A 53 -7.86 4.16 -33.82
CA GLU A 53 -7.03 3.24 -34.60
C GLU A 53 -7.11 3.53 -36.10
N ILE A 54 -8.33 3.69 -36.64
CA ILE A 54 -8.53 3.98 -38.07
C ILE A 54 -7.91 5.34 -38.42
N TYR A 55 -8.08 6.38 -37.59
CA TYR A 55 -7.45 7.68 -37.83
C TYR A 55 -5.92 7.60 -37.81
N ARG A 56 -5.31 6.79 -36.95
CA ARG A 56 -3.84 6.59 -36.93
C ARG A 56 -3.35 5.90 -38.20
N LEU A 57 -4.06 4.86 -38.66
CA LEU A 57 -3.74 4.19 -39.94
C LEU A 57 -3.82 5.16 -41.12
N LEU A 58 -4.85 6.02 -41.15
CA LEU A 58 -5.01 7.04 -42.19
C LEU A 58 -3.84 8.03 -42.22
N ILE A 59 -3.32 8.44 -41.06
CA ILE A 59 -2.15 9.34 -40.99
C ILE A 59 -0.88 8.65 -41.49
N GLN A 60 -0.73 7.34 -41.27
CA GLN A 60 0.45 6.57 -41.66
C GLN A 60 0.48 6.21 -43.15
N HIS A 61 -0.69 5.90 -43.74
CA HIS A 61 -0.77 5.32 -45.09
C HIS A 61 -1.30 6.27 -46.17
N SER A 62 -1.96 7.38 -45.79
CA SER A 62 -2.50 8.33 -46.75
C SER A 62 -1.47 9.36 -47.23
N LEU A 63 -1.31 9.47 -48.55
CA LEU A 63 -0.58 10.57 -49.20
C LEU A 63 -1.44 11.84 -49.38
N ASN A 64 -2.73 11.77 -49.06
CA ASN A 64 -3.66 12.89 -49.24
C ASN A 64 -3.66 13.82 -48.03
N LEU A 65 -3.22 15.06 -48.23
CA LEU A 65 -3.13 16.08 -47.19
C LEU A 65 -4.49 16.43 -46.55
N LYS A 66 -5.58 16.36 -47.31
CA LYS A 66 -6.93 16.65 -46.79
C LYS A 66 -7.38 15.56 -45.82
N ILE A 67 -7.22 14.29 -46.20
CA ILE A 67 -7.59 13.14 -45.37
C ILE A 67 -6.76 13.10 -44.10
N THR A 68 -5.44 13.36 -44.20
CA THR A 68 -4.56 13.40 -43.02
C THR A 68 -4.91 14.54 -42.06
N ASN A 69 -5.27 15.72 -42.56
CA ASN A 69 -5.75 16.83 -41.72
C ASN A 69 -7.10 16.51 -41.04
N GLU A 70 -8.04 15.90 -41.76
CA GLU A 70 -9.33 15.47 -41.18
C GLU A 70 -9.15 14.37 -40.12
N ALA A 71 -8.24 13.42 -40.34
CA ALA A 71 -7.90 12.40 -39.36
C ALA A 71 -7.25 12.98 -38.08
N ARG A 72 -6.34 13.96 -38.22
CA ARG A 72 -5.77 14.69 -37.08
C ARG A 72 -6.85 15.45 -36.29
N ALA A 73 -7.76 16.12 -36.99
CA ALA A 73 -8.88 16.81 -36.34
C ALA A 73 -9.82 15.82 -35.62
N GLY A 74 -10.01 14.62 -36.17
CA GLY A 74 -10.75 13.53 -35.51
C GLY A 74 -10.10 13.08 -34.21
N ILE A 75 -8.79 12.85 -34.22
CA ILE A 75 -8.03 12.48 -33.01
C ILE A 75 -8.17 13.58 -31.94
N LEU A 76 -7.98 14.85 -32.30
CA LEU A 76 -8.11 15.97 -31.35
C LEU A 76 -9.50 16.03 -30.70
N ARG A 77 -10.59 15.83 -31.46
CA ARG A 77 -11.95 15.80 -30.90
C ARG A 77 -12.16 14.66 -29.92
N ILE A 78 -11.63 13.48 -30.24
CA ILE A 78 -11.73 12.31 -29.37
C ILE A 78 -10.97 12.57 -28.07
N GLU A 79 -9.75 13.13 -28.15
CA GLU A 79 -8.95 13.50 -26.99
C GLU A 79 -9.69 14.53 -26.12
N GLU A 80 -10.22 15.61 -26.71
CA GLU A 80 -10.99 16.63 -26.00
C GLU A 80 -12.23 16.04 -25.30
N ALA A 81 -12.99 15.19 -26.00
CA ALA A 81 -14.16 14.52 -25.43
C ALA A 81 -13.79 13.61 -24.26
N GLN A 82 -12.71 12.84 -24.39
CA GLN A 82 -12.20 11.97 -23.31
C GLN A 82 -11.73 12.79 -22.11
N THR A 83 -11.03 13.91 -22.32
CA THR A 83 -10.63 14.83 -21.25
C THR A 83 -11.86 15.41 -20.54
N GLN A 84 -12.91 15.81 -21.27
CA GLN A 84 -14.14 16.32 -20.67
C GLN A 84 -14.89 15.26 -19.85
N ILE A 85 -15.01 14.03 -20.36
CA ILE A 85 -15.63 12.91 -19.65
C ILE A 85 -14.85 12.63 -18.36
N ARG A 86 -13.51 12.58 -18.43
CA ARG A 86 -12.64 12.36 -17.27
C ARG A 86 -12.78 13.50 -16.26
N ALA A 87 -12.78 14.75 -16.71
CA ALA A 87 -12.97 15.92 -15.85
C ALA A 87 -14.34 15.90 -15.15
N HIS A 88 -15.41 15.54 -15.87
CA HIS A 88 -16.74 15.41 -15.29
C HIS A 88 -16.79 14.27 -14.26
N ALA A 89 -16.24 13.10 -14.57
CA ALA A 89 -16.15 11.98 -13.64
C ALA A 89 -15.36 12.35 -12.37
N TYR A 90 -14.25 13.08 -12.52
CA TYR A 90 -13.46 13.61 -11.41
C TYR A 90 -14.28 14.59 -10.54
N VAL A 91 -15.02 15.52 -11.16
CA VAL A 91 -15.89 16.46 -10.43
C VAL A 91 -17.01 15.72 -9.68
N CYS A 92 -17.65 14.73 -10.30
CA CYS A 92 -18.67 13.90 -9.65
C CYS A 92 -18.10 13.10 -8.47
N ALA A 93 -16.93 12.47 -8.63
CA ALA A 93 -16.25 11.76 -7.54
C ALA A 93 -15.92 12.70 -6.36
N ARG A 94 -15.56 13.96 -6.67
CA ARG A 94 -15.32 14.99 -5.66
C ARG A 94 -16.61 15.52 -5.01
N ALA A 95 -17.76 15.45 -5.67
CA ALA A 95 -19.03 15.95 -5.14
C ALA A 95 -19.80 14.87 -4.35
N GLY A 96 -19.61 13.59 -4.67
CA GLY A 96 -20.41 12.47 -4.14
C GLY A 96 -20.01 11.93 -2.76
N ILE A 97 -18.97 12.49 -2.12
CA ILE A 97 -18.49 12.03 -0.81
C ILE A 97 -18.72 13.13 0.24
N GLU A 98 -19.56 12.84 1.23
CA GLU A 98 -19.85 13.75 2.35
C GLU A 98 -18.58 14.08 3.17
N ASP A 99 -17.62 13.14 3.24
CA ASP A 99 -16.32 13.24 3.92
C ASP A 99 -15.16 13.76 3.04
N ASN A 100 -15.44 14.52 1.98
CA ASN A 100 -14.39 14.94 1.03
C ASN A 100 -13.43 16.05 1.55
N VAL A 101 -13.47 16.32 2.84
CA VAL A 101 -12.55 17.25 3.52
C VAL A 101 -11.34 16.50 4.06
N GLU A 102 -11.46 15.21 4.37
CA GLU A 102 -10.42 14.49 5.09
C GLU A 102 -9.28 14.03 4.15
N PRO A 103 -8.02 14.18 4.59
CA PRO A 103 -6.89 13.61 3.88
C PRO A 103 -6.91 12.08 3.97
N GLY A 104 -6.53 11.43 2.86
CA GLY A 104 -6.32 10.01 2.76
C GLY A 104 -4.98 9.67 2.13
N PHE A 105 -4.71 8.37 2.09
CA PHE A 105 -3.49 7.77 1.57
C PHE A 105 -3.85 6.86 0.40
N LEU A 106 -3.21 7.05 -0.74
CA LEU A 106 -3.23 6.08 -1.85
C LEU A 106 -1.92 5.29 -1.81
N VAL A 107 -2.06 3.99 -1.64
CA VAL A 107 -0.95 3.05 -1.48
C VAL A 107 -0.95 2.08 -2.66
N LEU A 108 0.21 1.96 -3.32
CA LEU A 108 0.41 0.99 -4.39
C LEU A 108 0.97 -0.31 -3.80
N GLU A 109 0.40 -1.42 -4.24
CA GLU A 109 0.84 -2.76 -3.87
C GLU A 109 1.86 -3.29 -4.87
N PRO A 110 2.73 -4.24 -4.46
CA PRO A 110 3.75 -4.76 -5.34
C PRO A 110 3.12 -5.51 -6.52
N ILE A 111 3.72 -5.33 -7.69
CA ILE A 111 3.40 -6.08 -8.90
C ILE A 111 4.56 -6.97 -9.32
N GLU A 112 4.23 -8.05 -10.02
CA GLU A 112 5.23 -8.95 -10.58
C GLU A 112 6.14 -8.22 -11.57
N VAL A 113 7.42 -8.61 -11.57
CA VAL A 113 8.45 -7.94 -12.38
C VAL A 113 8.17 -8.08 -13.88
N GLU A 114 7.53 -9.18 -14.26
CA GLU A 114 7.17 -9.53 -15.63
C GLU A 114 6.09 -8.59 -16.18
N ASP A 115 5.06 -8.30 -15.38
CA ASP A 115 3.95 -7.41 -15.76
C ASP A 115 4.29 -5.93 -15.68
N LYS A 116 5.39 -5.59 -15.00
CA LYS A 116 5.78 -4.21 -14.68
C LYS A 116 5.85 -3.29 -15.90
N LYS A 117 6.25 -3.79 -17.07
CA LYS A 117 6.32 -2.97 -18.29
C LYS A 117 4.93 -2.60 -18.81
N LEU A 118 4.01 -3.57 -18.87
CA LEU A 118 2.64 -3.35 -19.33
C LEU A 118 1.89 -2.46 -18.34
N MET A 119 2.00 -2.77 -17.04
CA MET A 119 1.34 -2.00 -15.99
C MET A 119 1.87 -0.56 -15.90
N ALA A 120 3.15 -0.33 -16.19
CA ALA A 120 3.70 1.03 -16.29
C ALA A 120 3.05 1.86 -17.40
N GLN A 121 2.70 1.26 -18.54
CA GLN A 121 2.02 1.98 -19.63
C GLN A 121 0.58 2.34 -19.23
N LYS A 122 -0.15 1.40 -18.62
CA LYS A 122 -1.49 1.67 -18.08
C LYS A 122 -1.44 2.76 -17.01
N PHE A 123 -0.50 2.64 -16.06
CA PHE A 123 -0.29 3.63 -14.99
C PHE A 123 0.05 5.02 -15.53
N ALA A 124 0.97 5.11 -16.49
CA ALA A 124 1.35 6.36 -17.16
C ALA A 124 0.13 7.07 -17.76
N SER A 125 -0.77 6.31 -18.38
CA SER A 125 -1.97 6.83 -19.04
C SER A 125 -3.03 7.34 -18.05
N ILE A 126 -3.16 6.67 -16.89
CA ILE A 126 -4.09 7.06 -15.82
C ILE A 126 -3.57 8.28 -15.08
N MET A 127 -2.27 8.31 -14.77
CA MET A 127 -1.65 9.34 -13.96
C MET A 127 -1.10 10.51 -14.77
N GLU A 128 -1.21 10.45 -16.09
CA GLU A 128 -0.75 11.49 -17.04
C GLU A 128 0.74 11.83 -16.87
N ILE A 129 1.57 10.78 -16.71
CA ILE A 129 3.02 10.87 -16.59
C ILE A 129 3.70 10.03 -17.69
N ASP A 130 5.00 10.23 -17.89
CA ASP A 130 5.74 9.41 -18.86
C ASP A 130 5.96 7.96 -18.38
N ASN A 131 6.15 7.04 -19.33
CA ASN A 131 6.32 5.61 -19.06
C ASN A 131 7.53 5.29 -18.17
N TYR A 132 8.61 6.08 -18.25
CA TYR A 132 9.79 5.86 -17.44
C TYR A 132 9.52 6.21 -15.98
N SER A 133 8.94 7.38 -15.72
CA SER A 133 8.49 7.79 -14.39
C SER A 133 7.46 6.82 -13.81
N ALA A 134 6.47 6.40 -14.59
CA ALA A 134 5.47 5.41 -14.17
C ALA A 134 6.11 4.10 -13.69
N ARG A 135 7.08 3.58 -14.45
CA ARG A 135 7.80 2.35 -14.10
C ARG A 135 8.57 2.48 -12.78
N LEU A 136 9.11 3.66 -12.45
CA LEU A 136 9.81 3.93 -11.20
C LEU A 136 8.86 4.04 -9.99
N GLN A 137 7.62 4.45 -10.23
CA GLN A 137 6.61 4.56 -9.17
C GLN A 137 6.04 3.19 -8.79
N LEU A 138 5.84 2.28 -9.75
CA LEU A 138 5.29 0.95 -9.46
C LEU A 138 6.26 0.10 -8.61
N PRO A 139 5.88 -0.30 -7.38
CA PRO A 139 6.72 -1.15 -6.55
C PRO A 139 6.71 -2.59 -7.08
N SER A 140 7.86 -3.26 -7.02
CA SER A 140 7.95 -4.71 -7.24
C SER A 140 8.10 -5.49 -5.93
N ARG A 141 8.23 -4.78 -4.81
CA ARG A 141 8.30 -5.34 -3.46
C ARG A 141 7.77 -4.33 -2.46
N GLY A 142 7.05 -4.81 -1.46
CA GLY A 142 6.47 -3.97 -0.42
C GLY A 142 5.48 -2.94 -0.96
N TRP A 143 4.89 -2.19 -0.03
CA TRP A 143 3.99 -1.10 -0.37
C TRP A 143 4.74 0.17 -0.68
N ARG A 144 4.12 1.04 -1.48
CA ARG A 144 4.58 2.41 -1.71
C ARG A 144 3.48 3.39 -1.35
N LEU A 145 3.80 4.36 -0.48
CA LEU A 145 2.94 5.52 -0.30
C LEU A 145 3.06 6.40 -1.55
N TYR A 146 2.04 6.38 -2.40
CA TYR A 146 2.12 7.03 -3.70
C TYR A 146 1.61 8.47 -3.66
N ARG A 147 0.43 8.71 -3.05
CA ARG A 147 -0.16 10.05 -2.97
C ARG A 147 -0.90 10.25 -1.65
N VAL A 148 -0.87 11.49 -1.17
CA VAL A 148 -1.71 12.01 -0.08
C VAL A 148 -2.63 13.06 -0.68
N GLY A 149 -3.92 13.02 -0.37
CA GLY A 149 -4.89 13.93 -0.96
C GLY A 149 -6.29 13.74 -0.38
N LYS A 150 -7.28 14.40 -0.97
CA LYS A 150 -8.68 14.25 -0.55
C LYS A 150 -9.19 12.85 -0.90
N MET A 151 -9.95 12.23 0.00
CA MET A 151 -10.37 10.84 -0.17
C MET A 151 -11.10 10.60 -1.50
N GLY A 152 -12.03 11.46 -1.93
CA GLY A 152 -12.76 11.24 -3.19
C GLY A 152 -11.91 11.31 -4.46
N GLU A 153 -10.85 12.12 -4.45
CA GLU A 153 -9.87 12.08 -5.53
C GLU A 153 -9.08 10.77 -5.51
N LEU A 154 -8.64 10.32 -4.34
CA LEU A 154 -7.84 9.10 -4.23
C LEU A 154 -8.65 7.85 -4.60
N GLU A 155 -9.94 7.81 -4.25
CA GLU A 155 -10.83 6.70 -4.64
C GLU A 155 -11.10 6.66 -6.13
N PHE A 156 -11.27 7.82 -6.77
CA PHE A 156 -11.36 7.89 -8.23
C PHE A 156 -10.13 7.26 -8.90
N TYR A 157 -8.92 7.63 -8.45
CA TYR A 157 -7.69 7.03 -9.00
C TYR A 157 -7.56 5.55 -8.64
N ARG A 158 -7.93 5.14 -7.42
CA ARG A 158 -7.96 3.72 -7.02
C ARG A 158 -8.81 2.91 -7.99
N ASP A 159 -10.02 3.36 -8.28
CA ASP A 159 -10.95 2.61 -9.13
C ASP A 159 -10.42 2.48 -10.56
N LEU A 160 -9.83 3.54 -11.12
CA LEU A 160 -9.15 3.48 -12.42
C LEU A 160 -7.96 2.52 -12.41
N LEU A 161 -7.16 2.53 -11.35
CA LEU A 161 -6.01 1.65 -11.19
C LEU A 161 -6.44 0.19 -11.06
N LEU A 162 -7.46 -0.10 -10.26
CA LEU A 162 -8.01 -1.45 -10.10
C LEU A 162 -8.63 -1.97 -11.42
N GLN A 163 -9.35 -1.12 -12.17
CA GLN A 163 -9.84 -1.48 -13.51
C GLN A 163 -8.70 -1.79 -14.50
N ALA A 164 -7.54 -1.15 -14.30
CA ALA A 164 -6.33 -1.43 -15.06
C ALA A 164 -5.51 -2.61 -14.52
N GLU A 165 -6.02 -3.34 -13.52
CA GLU A 165 -5.37 -4.48 -12.85
C GLU A 165 -4.11 -4.08 -12.06
N ILE A 166 -4.01 -2.81 -11.64
CA ILE A 166 -2.92 -2.31 -10.80
C ILE A 166 -3.39 -2.35 -9.34
N PRO A 167 -2.82 -3.23 -8.50
CA PRO A 167 -3.28 -3.41 -7.13
C PRO A 167 -2.92 -2.19 -6.29
N CYS A 168 -3.94 -1.62 -5.65
CA CYS A 168 -3.81 -0.46 -4.80
C CYS A 168 -4.98 -0.37 -3.83
N PHE A 169 -4.81 0.41 -2.77
CA PHE A 169 -5.88 0.68 -1.82
C PHE A 169 -5.78 2.11 -1.29
N CYS A 170 -6.91 2.61 -0.79
CA CYS A 170 -7.00 3.90 -0.13
C CYS A 170 -7.42 3.75 1.32
N VAL A 171 -6.89 4.58 2.21
CA VAL A 171 -7.29 4.64 3.63
C VAL A 171 -7.39 6.11 4.03
N SER A 172 -8.44 6.49 4.77
CA SER A 172 -8.53 7.86 5.30
C SER A 172 -7.63 8.04 6.52
N GLN A 173 -7.15 9.26 6.75
CA GLN A 173 -6.38 9.56 7.96
C GLN A 173 -7.18 9.26 9.23
N GLN A 174 -8.48 9.57 9.24
CA GLN A 174 -9.35 9.31 10.37
C GLN A 174 -9.43 7.82 10.71
N GLN A 175 -9.51 6.93 9.72
CA GLN A 175 -9.48 5.48 9.95
C GLN A 175 -8.21 5.03 10.67
N THR A 176 -7.05 5.59 10.28
CA THR A 176 -5.79 5.26 10.96
C THR A 176 -5.73 5.76 12.41
N GLN A 177 -6.39 6.89 12.69
CA GLN A 177 -6.44 7.50 14.03
C GLN A 177 -7.43 6.84 14.99
N GLN A 178 -8.39 6.06 14.49
CA GLN A 178 -9.37 5.34 15.30
C GLN A 178 -8.84 4.01 15.87
N LEU A 179 -7.59 3.65 15.58
CA LEU A 179 -6.97 2.43 16.07
C LEU A 179 -6.35 2.64 17.46
N PHE A 180 -6.46 1.63 18.32
CA PHE A 180 -5.84 1.63 19.64
C PHE A 180 -4.50 0.90 19.59
N ILE A 181 -3.41 1.62 19.83
CA ILE A 181 -2.07 1.00 19.92
C ILE A 181 -1.65 0.91 21.37
N PHE A 182 -1.20 -0.26 21.77
CA PHE A 182 -0.68 -0.53 23.10
C PHE A 182 0.76 -1.02 23.01
N ASN A 183 1.67 -0.33 23.69
CA ASN A 183 3.07 -0.74 23.78
C ASN A 183 3.20 -1.84 24.82
N VAL A 184 3.52 -3.04 24.37
CA VAL A 184 3.66 -4.22 25.24
C VAL A 184 4.99 -4.14 25.97
N SER A 185 4.93 -4.08 27.30
CA SER A 185 6.08 -4.19 28.17
C SER A 185 6.56 -5.64 28.21
N HIS A 186 5.67 -6.57 28.55
CA HIS A 186 5.96 -8.00 28.54
C HIS A 186 4.68 -8.83 28.52
N PHE A 187 4.81 -10.10 28.16
CA PHE A 187 3.77 -11.10 28.35
C PHE A 187 3.77 -11.61 29.79
N GLN A 188 2.61 -11.53 30.45
CA GLN A 188 2.37 -12.12 31.76
C GLN A 188 1.98 -13.61 31.68
N SER A 189 1.40 -14.05 30.56
CA SER A 189 1.09 -15.45 30.28
C SER A 189 1.05 -15.69 28.78
N PHE A 190 1.54 -16.86 28.33
CA PHE A 190 1.54 -17.27 26.91
C PHE A 190 0.43 -18.25 26.54
N GLY A 191 -0.18 -18.96 27.50
CA GLY A 191 -1.20 -19.95 27.15
C GLY A 191 -1.98 -20.50 28.34
N PRO A 192 -3.20 -21.04 28.09
CA PRO A 192 -3.87 -21.11 26.79
C PRO A 192 -4.41 -19.75 26.28
N GLN A 193 -4.81 -18.85 27.19
CA GLN A 193 -5.11 -17.45 26.89
C GLN A 193 -3.87 -16.59 27.12
N ALA A 194 -3.55 -15.70 26.17
CA ALA A 194 -2.44 -14.77 26.30
C ALA A 194 -2.81 -13.61 27.22
N SER A 195 -1.88 -13.21 28.07
CA SER A 195 -1.99 -12.03 28.94
C SER A 195 -0.77 -11.16 28.77
N ILE A 196 -0.98 -9.88 28.48
CA ILE A 196 0.08 -8.89 28.25
C ILE A 196 -0.05 -7.75 29.24
N VAL A 197 1.10 -7.24 29.67
CA VAL A 197 1.23 -5.96 30.36
C VAL A 197 1.63 -4.93 29.32
N CYS A 198 0.85 -3.87 29.17
CA CYS A 198 1.13 -2.80 28.22
C CYS A 198 0.90 -1.42 28.82
N MET A 199 1.51 -0.41 28.20
CA MET A 199 1.24 0.99 28.50
C MET A 199 0.16 1.50 27.54
N ASP A 200 -0.84 2.18 28.10
CA ASP A 200 -1.84 2.91 27.30
C ASP A 200 -1.32 4.29 26.87
N ALA A 201 -2.15 5.04 26.13
CA ALA A 201 -1.83 6.38 25.66
C ALA A 201 -1.60 7.43 26.78
N ARG A 202 -1.90 7.10 28.04
CA ARG A 202 -1.64 7.93 29.23
C ARG A 202 -0.41 7.47 30.00
N SER A 203 0.36 6.53 29.45
CA SER A 203 1.50 5.89 30.10
C SER A 203 1.14 5.11 31.36
N GLU A 204 -0.12 4.69 31.51
CA GLU A 204 -0.55 3.82 32.61
C GLU A 204 -0.37 2.35 32.22
N LEU A 205 0.17 1.54 33.14
CA LEU A 205 0.27 0.10 32.95
C LEU A 205 -1.10 -0.56 33.08
N ARG A 206 -1.44 -1.38 32.09
CA ARG A 206 -2.67 -2.17 32.04
C ARG A 206 -2.39 -3.60 31.63
N ILE A 207 -3.27 -4.49 32.07
CA ILE A 207 -3.23 -5.90 31.68
C ILE A 207 -4.35 -6.15 30.67
N PHE A 208 -4.01 -6.79 29.55
CA PHE A 208 -4.99 -7.22 28.56
C PHE A 208 -4.87 -8.72 28.32
N ASN A 209 -6.03 -9.36 28.22
CA ASN A 209 -6.15 -10.77 27.88
C ASN A 209 -6.77 -10.91 26.49
N PHE A 210 -6.25 -11.85 25.70
CA PHE A 210 -6.75 -12.16 24.36
C PHE A 210 -6.46 -13.61 23.98
N GLU A 211 -7.27 -14.15 23.07
CA GLU A 211 -7.02 -15.44 22.46
C GLU A 211 -6.10 -15.26 21.24
N TRP A 212 -5.15 -16.18 21.03
CA TRP A 212 -4.26 -16.13 19.86
C TRP A 212 -5.03 -16.12 18.53
N SER A 213 -6.19 -16.77 18.47
CA SER A 213 -7.09 -16.77 17.31
C SER A 213 -7.69 -15.40 16.96
N GLU A 214 -7.58 -14.40 17.85
CA GLU A 214 -7.98 -13.02 17.57
C GLU A 214 -6.95 -12.27 16.72
N VAL A 215 -5.71 -12.75 16.68
CA VAL A 215 -4.65 -12.16 15.87
C VAL A 215 -4.79 -12.64 14.44
N THR A 216 -5.07 -11.71 13.53
CA THR A 216 -5.31 -12.04 12.10
C THR A 216 -4.11 -11.71 11.22
N GLN A 217 -3.20 -10.88 11.72
CA GLN A 217 -2.03 -10.43 10.98
C GLN A 217 -0.90 -10.04 11.94
N ILE A 218 0.33 -10.23 11.47
CA ILE A 218 1.54 -9.72 12.13
C ILE A 218 2.22 -8.71 11.20
N VAL A 219 2.62 -7.56 11.72
CA VAL A 219 3.40 -6.56 10.98
C VAL A 219 4.77 -6.40 11.64
N GLN A 220 5.84 -6.55 10.86
CA GLN A 220 7.21 -6.47 11.36
C GLN A 220 7.98 -5.33 10.71
N GLY A 221 8.85 -4.69 11.49
CA GLY A 221 9.71 -3.60 11.02
C GLY A 221 11.07 -3.58 11.72
N MET A 222 12.05 -3.01 11.02
CA MET A 222 13.36 -2.68 11.58
C MET A 222 13.55 -1.17 11.50
N LEU A 223 13.64 -0.52 12.65
CA LEU A 223 13.81 0.93 12.74
C LEU A 223 15.29 1.28 12.95
N PRO A 224 15.90 2.07 12.06
CA PRO A 224 17.29 2.46 12.21
C PRO A 224 17.48 3.43 13.39
N ILE A 225 18.49 3.15 14.22
CA ILE A 225 19.05 4.10 15.18
C ILE A 225 20.19 4.82 14.49
N PHE A 226 20.11 6.14 14.41
CA PHE A 226 21.16 6.97 13.82
C PHE A 226 22.14 7.47 14.89
N GLU A 227 23.42 7.51 14.52
CA GLU A 227 24.48 8.24 15.20
C GLU A 227 24.98 9.37 14.31
N GLU A 228 25.36 10.49 14.93
CA GLU A 228 26.04 11.57 14.25
C GLU A 228 27.55 11.38 14.28
N VAL A 229 28.13 11.25 13.09
CA VAL A 229 29.57 11.08 12.90
C VAL A 229 30.14 12.33 12.25
N PHE A 230 31.25 12.82 12.80
CA PHE A 230 32.05 13.87 12.15
C PHE A 230 33.04 13.21 11.19
N THR A 231 32.85 13.44 9.89
CA THR A 231 33.81 13.03 8.85
C THR A 231 34.67 14.21 8.46
N ILE A 232 35.99 14.03 8.45
CA ILE A 232 36.95 14.99 7.89
C ILE A 232 37.13 14.65 6.42
N GLU A 233 36.76 15.58 5.53
CA GLU A 233 36.99 15.44 4.10
C GLU A 233 38.48 15.64 3.74
N PRO A 234 38.93 15.20 2.54
CA PRO A 234 40.31 15.40 2.09
C PRO A 234 40.76 16.87 2.05
N ASN A 235 39.81 17.82 2.08
CA ASN A 235 40.02 19.26 2.15
C ASN A 235 40.11 19.80 3.60
N ASN A 236 40.22 18.92 4.60
CA ASN A 236 40.26 19.24 6.03
C ASN A 236 39.00 19.90 6.61
N ARG A 237 37.85 19.79 5.92
CA ARG A 237 36.55 20.25 6.44
C ARG A 237 35.83 19.12 7.16
N THR A 238 35.33 19.41 8.37
CA THR A 238 34.44 18.52 9.11
C THR A 238 33.01 18.65 8.60
N ARG A 239 32.42 17.55 8.10
CA ARG A 239 30.98 17.42 7.84
C ARG A 239 30.35 16.47 8.85
N ARG A 240 29.24 16.91 9.45
CA ARG A 240 28.32 16.06 10.23
C ARG A 240 27.57 15.17 9.24
N ARG A 241 27.64 13.85 9.43
CA ARG A 241 26.88 12.86 8.66
C ARG A 241 26.16 11.94 9.63
N HIS A 242 24.94 11.54 9.27
CA HIS A 242 24.22 10.51 10.01
C HIS A 242 24.65 9.14 9.49
N ARG A 243 25.00 8.23 10.39
CA ARG A 243 25.27 6.82 10.10
C ARG A 243 24.28 5.96 10.89
N ILE A 244 23.81 4.87 10.30
CA ILE A 244 23.03 3.88 11.05
C ILE A 244 23.98 3.16 12.02
N LEU A 245 23.70 3.26 13.31
CA LEU A 245 24.44 2.63 14.39
C LEU A 245 23.92 1.23 14.67
N ASP A 246 22.60 1.08 14.77
CA ASP A 246 21.92 -0.17 15.10
C ASP A 246 20.48 -0.18 14.54
N TYR A 247 19.75 -1.27 14.74
CA TYR A 247 18.33 -1.41 14.41
C TYR A 247 17.53 -1.90 15.61
N VAL A 248 16.37 -1.28 15.82
CA VAL A 248 15.34 -1.78 16.73
C VAL A 248 14.35 -2.64 15.95
N GLN A 249 14.04 -3.82 16.47
CA GLN A 249 13.04 -4.70 15.89
C GLN A 249 11.67 -4.41 16.52
N ILE A 250 10.65 -4.27 15.68
CA ILE A 250 9.27 -4.06 16.09
C ILE A 250 8.39 -5.12 15.46
N CYS A 251 7.41 -5.57 16.24
CA CYS A 251 6.40 -6.54 15.83
C CYS A 251 5.04 -6.08 16.38
N ASP A 252 4.10 -5.82 15.47
CA ASP A 252 2.73 -5.45 15.79
C ASP A 252 1.83 -6.66 15.55
N LEU A 253 1.11 -7.08 16.60
CA LEU A 253 0.04 -8.07 16.51
C LEU A 253 -1.29 -7.35 16.28
N HIS A 254 -1.97 -7.68 15.19
CA HIS A 254 -3.22 -7.02 14.81
C HIS A 254 -4.43 -7.82 15.27
N LEU A 255 -5.31 -7.17 16.04
CA LEU A 255 -6.60 -7.68 16.46
C LEU A 255 -7.73 -6.82 15.87
N PRO A 256 -8.12 -7.02 14.59
CA PRO A 256 -9.05 -6.13 13.89
C PRO A 256 -10.41 -6.01 14.55
N LYS A 257 -10.93 -7.08 15.14
CA LYS A 257 -12.22 -7.09 15.84
C LYS A 257 -12.25 -6.12 17.03
N ARG A 258 -11.10 -5.89 17.66
CA ARG A 258 -10.94 -4.95 18.77
C ARG A 258 -10.45 -3.56 18.31
N ARG A 259 -10.12 -3.41 17.02
CA ARG A 259 -9.40 -2.24 16.46
C ARG A 259 -8.10 -1.95 17.22
N SER A 260 -7.45 -3.01 17.73
CA SER A 260 -6.28 -2.89 18.59
C SER A 260 -5.03 -3.46 17.94
N VAL A 261 -3.90 -2.79 18.19
CA VAL A 261 -2.57 -3.22 17.82
C VAL A 261 -1.75 -3.39 19.10
N PHE A 262 -1.20 -4.59 19.30
CA PHE A 262 -0.24 -4.84 20.38
C PHE A 262 1.17 -4.77 19.82
N ARG A 263 1.90 -3.72 20.19
CA ARG A 263 3.23 -3.39 19.69
C ARG A 263 4.31 -3.92 20.62
N LEU A 264 5.09 -4.87 20.13
CA LEU A 264 6.29 -5.40 20.76
C LEU A 264 7.49 -4.67 20.18
N CYS A 265 8.42 -4.22 21.02
CA CYS A 265 9.65 -3.55 20.58
C CYS A 265 10.86 -4.10 21.33
N SER A 266 11.87 -4.55 20.59
CA SER A 266 13.03 -5.26 21.14
C SER A 266 13.85 -4.44 22.15
N GLN A 267 13.76 -3.10 22.09
CA GLN A 267 14.52 -2.20 22.96
C GLN A 267 13.83 -1.95 24.30
N ILE A 268 12.48 -1.88 24.31
CA ILE A 268 11.69 -1.53 25.49
C ILE A 268 10.99 -2.73 26.15
N TYR A 269 11.05 -3.90 25.51
CA TYR A 269 10.45 -5.12 26.03
C TYR A 269 11.21 -5.64 27.25
N ASP A 270 10.50 -5.93 28.33
CA ASP A 270 11.07 -6.48 29.57
C ASP A 270 11.24 -8.01 29.46
N PHE A 271 12.47 -8.41 29.13
CA PHE A 271 12.83 -9.83 29.06
C PHE A 271 13.09 -10.46 30.43
N CYS A 272 13.33 -9.67 31.48
CA CYS A 272 13.60 -10.17 32.83
C CYS A 272 12.32 -10.72 33.45
N ASP A 273 11.23 -9.95 33.41
CA ASP A 273 9.93 -10.37 33.94
C ASP A 273 9.35 -11.53 33.12
N TYR A 274 9.48 -11.45 31.80
CA TYR A 274 9.11 -12.53 30.89
C TYR A 274 9.80 -13.87 31.23
N LYS A 275 11.12 -13.87 31.49
CA LYS A 275 11.87 -15.09 31.84
C LYS A 275 11.42 -15.69 33.17
N GLN A 276 11.14 -14.84 34.18
CA GLN A 276 10.66 -15.31 35.48
C GLN A 276 9.30 -16.00 35.37
N ILE A 277 8.46 -15.54 34.45
CA ILE A 277 7.12 -16.10 34.22
C ILE A 277 7.18 -17.42 33.47
N ILE A 278 8.01 -17.54 32.42
CA ILE A 278 8.21 -18.82 31.72
C ILE A 278 8.81 -19.88 32.64
N ALA A 279 9.73 -19.49 33.53
CA ALA A 279 10.27 -20.42 34.52
C ALA A 279 9.16 -20.95 35.44
N LYS A 280 8.29 -20.05 35.95
CA LYS A 280 7.17 -20.43 36.82
C LYS A 280 6.08 -21.26 36.13
N SER A 281 5.86 -21.09 34.82
CA SER A 281 4.87 -21.90 34.10
C SER A 281 5.37 -23.30 33.77
N ARG A 282 6.69 -23.47 33.53
CA ARG A 282 7.34 -24.78 33.38
C ARG A 282 7.35 -25.59 34.69
N ASP A 283 7.61 -24.94 35.82
CA ASP A 283 7.58 -25.61 37.14
C ASP A 283 6.19 -26.15 37.52
N ARG A 284 5.11 -25.51 37.03
CA ARG A 284 3.73 -25.99 37.24
C ARG A 284 3.35 -27.20 36.38
N LEU A 285 4.01 -27.39 35.24
CA LEU A 285 3.79 -28.55 34.36
C LEU A 285 4.60 -29.77 34.80
N ASN A 286 5.71 -29.57 35.53
CA ASN A 286 6.60 -30.63 36.03
C ASN A 286 6.33 -30.99 37.51
N GLY A 287 5.06 -30.98 37.92
CA GLY A 287 4.70 -31.40 39.27
C GLY A 287 5.00 -32.88 39.51
N ASP A 288 6.08 -33.18 40.23
CA ASP A 288 6.04 -34.15 41.34
C ASP A 288 7.29 -34.08 42.27
N ALA A 289 6.97 -33.93 43.56
CA ALA A 289 7.68 -34.41 44.76
C ALA A 289 9.21 -34.27 44.87
N ASN A 290 9.69 -33.18 45.47
CA ASN A 290 10.11 -33.19 46.88
C ASN A 290 10.60 -31.81 47.31
N GLY A 291 10.10 -31.35 48.46
CA GLY A 291 10.47 -30.07 49.03
C GLY A 291 11.92 -30.06 49.52
N GLN A 292 12.69 -29.09 49.04
CA GLN A 292 13.74 -28.40 49.79
C GLN A 292 14.05 -27.08 49.09
N SER A 293 13.54 -26.00 49.66
CA SER A 293 13.92 -24.64 49.34
C SER A 293 15.29 -24.35 49.92
N SER A 294 16.25 -23.95 49.07
CA SER A 294 17.22 -22.86 49.27
C SER A 294 18.57 -23.19 48.61
N GLY A 295 19.02 -22.31 47.72
CA GLY A 295 20.41 -22.30 47.22
C GLY A 295 20.51 -22.59 45.73
N ASP A 296 21.07 -21.63 45.00
CA ASP A 296 21.58 -21.74 43.63
C ASP A 296 20.56 -21.82 42.47
N LEU A 297 20.07 -20.62 42.11
CA LEU A 297 19.51 -20.27 40.79
C LEU A 297 20.49 -20.48 39.60
N SER A 298 21.71 -20.99 39.85
CA SER A 298 22.71 -21.29 38.82
C SER A 298 22.61 -22.74 38.27
N GLY A 299 21.87 -23.63 38.92
CA GLY A 299 21.85 -25.07 38.58
C GLY A 299 20.76 -25.55 37.61
N LEU A 300 19.73 -24.75 37.32
CA LEU A 300 18.55 -25.18 36.51
C LEU A 300 18.69 -24.96 34.99
N LEU A 301 19.92 -24.85 34.49
CA LEU A 301 20.23 -24.45 33.11
C LEU A 301 21.05 -25.49 32.34
N ASN A 302 20.78 -26.77 32.58
CA ASN A 302 21.35 -27.83 31.75
C ASN A 302 20.38 -28.17 30.60
N GLY A 303 20.50 -27.43 29.48
CA GLY A 303 19.94 -27.83 28.18
C GLY A 303 19.69 -26.69 27.20
N GLU A 304 19.10 -25.57 27.64
CA GLU A 304 18.83 -24.41 26.78
C GLU A 304 19.75 -23.25 27.17
N LYS A 305 20.74 -22.94 26.33
CA LYS A 305 21.61 -21.75 26.47
C LYS A 305 20.74 -20.54 26.85
N ILE A 306 20.96 -19.98 28.03
CA ILE A 306 20.36 -18.68 28.40
C ILE A 306 20.69 -17.73 27.25
N ALA A 307 19.67 -17.08 26.71
CA ALA A 307 19.91 -16.03 25.72
C ALA A 307 20.68 -14.90 26.40
N THR A 308 21.95 -14.74 26.02
CA THR A 308 22.92 -13.85 26.64
C THR A 308 22.77 -12.41 26.15
N THR A 309 22.10 -12.20 25.01
CA THR A 309 21.87 -10.88 24.42
C THR A 309 20.37 -10.58 24.25
N SER A 310 20.00 -9.29 24.23
CA SER A 310 18.61 -8.86 23.95
C SER A 310 18.11 -9.36 22.61
N ARG A 311 19.01 -9.49 21.62
CA ARG A 311 18.69 -10.06 20.30
C ARG A 311 18.30 -11.53 20.37
N ASP A 312 19.02 -12.33 21.15
CA ASP A 312 18.68 -13.74 21.35
C ASP A 312 17.34 -13.89 22.09
N ASN A 313 17.08 -13.01 23.07
CA ASN A 313 15.79 -13.00 23.77
C ASN A 313 14.64 -12.64 22.83
N TRP A 314 14.82 -11.63 21.97
CA TRP A 314 13.84 -11.25 20.97
C TRP A 314 13.56 -12.39 19.97
N ASN A 315 14.61 -13.03 19.45
CA ASN A 315 14.45 -14.15 18.52
C ASN A 315 13.66 -15.31 19.15
N LYS A 316 13.94 -15.63 20.43
CA LYS A 316 13.17 -16.64 21.17
C LYS A 316 11.71 -16.23 21.35
N LEU A 317 11.45 -14.98 21.72
CA LEU A 317 10.09 -14.45 21.84
C LEU A 317 9.33 -14.55 20.50
N MET A 318 9.96 -14.13 19.39
CA MET A 318 9.34 -14.19 18.07
C MET A 318 9.12 -15.64 17.60
N SER A 319 10.01 -16.58 17.95
CA SER A 319 9.80 -18.01 17.70
C SER A 319 8.54 -18.52 18.40
N GLN A 320 8.37 -18.19 19.69
CA GLN A 320 7.18 -18.60 20.44
C GLN A 320 5.90 -17.97 19.92
N VAL A 321 5.93 -16.69 19.53
CA VAL A 321 4.79 -16.05 18.85
C VAL A 321 4.45 -16.77 17.54
N GLY A 322 5.47 -17.14 16.75
CA GLY A 322 5.29 -17.91 15.52
C GLY A 322 4.70 -19.30 15.75
N GLU A 323 5.07 -19.97 16.84
CA GLU A 323 4.48 -21.27 17.23
C GLU A 323 2.99 -21.16 17.59
N GLN A 324 2.56 -20.04 18.18
CA GLN A 324 1.14 -19.78 18.48
C GLN A 324 0.34 -19.33 17.26
N LEU A 325 1.00 -18.79 16.23
CA LEU A 325 0.38 -18.18 15.06
C LEU A 325 0.99 -18.70 13.73
N PRO A 326 1.01 -20.02 13.48
CA PRO A 326 1.73 -20.61 12.35
C PRO A 326 1.16 -20.20 10.98
N ASP A 327 -0.16 -20.01 10.90
CA ASP A 327 -0.88 -19.73 9.64
C ASP A 327 -1.21 -18.24 9.45
N VAL A 328 -0.76 -17.37 10.37
CA VAL A 328 -1.08 -15.94 10.32
C VAL A 328 -0.13 -15.23 9.35
N PRO A 329 -0.65 -14.40 8.42
CA PRO A 329 0.19 -13.67 7.48
C PRO A 329 1.13 -12.70 8.20
N VAL A 330 2.41 -12.73 7.82
CA VAL A 330 3.46 -11.84 8.33
C VAL A 330 3.83 -10.82 7.27
N GLN A 331 3.61 -9.54 7.56
CA GLN A 331 3.95 -8.43 6.69
C GLN A 331 5.24 -7.75 7.18
N SER A 332 6.37 -8.04 6.53
CA SER A 332 7.71 -7.60 6.96
C SER A 332 8.40 -6.60 6.01
N ASN A 333 7.78 -6.29 4.88
CA ASN A 333 8.35 -5.42 3.83
C ASN A 333 8.21 -3.91 4.13
N PHE A 334 8.57 -3.49 5.34
CA PHE A 334 8.44 -2.11 5.80
C PHE A 334 9.44 -1.13 5.15
N ALA A 335 10.71 -1.51 4.97
CA ALA A 335 11.74 -0.56 4.53
C ALA A 335 11.45 0.14 3.19
N PRO A 336 11.01 -0.57 2.12
CA PRO A 336 10.62 0.09 0.87
C PRO A 336 9.47 1.09 1.05
N PHE A 337 8.51 0.79 1.93
CA PHE A 337 7.43 1.72 2.26
C PHE A 337 7.99 2.96 2.94
N ALA A 338 8.82 2.79 3.98
CA ALA A 338 9.41 3.88 4.74
C ALA A 338 10.20 4.85 3.86
N GLU A 339 10.99 4.33 2.92
CA GLU A 339 11.76 5.14 1.95
C GLU A 339 10.86 6.08 1.14
N THR A 340 9.67 5.62 0.76
CA THR A 340 8.71 6.43 0.01
C THR A 340 7.90 7.36 0.90
N ALA A 341 7.55 6.92 2.12
CA ALA A 341 6.83 7.72 3.10
C ALA A 341 7.67 8.92 3.58
N MET A 342 8.99 8.77 3.66
CA MET A 342 9.92 9.86 3.96
C MET A 342 9.88 11.01 2.93
N GLY A 343 9.33 10.78 1.73
CA GLY A 343 9.03 11.84 0.77
C GLY A 343 7.92 12.80 1.22
N TYR A 344 7.21 12.49 2.30
CA TYR A 344 6.11 13.27 2.87
C TYR A 344 6.39 13.66 4.34
N PRO A 345 7.46 14.42 4.63
CA PRO A 345 7.86 14.71 6.01
C PRO A 345 6.79 15.48 6.80
N GLU A 346 6.15 16.48 6.17
CA GLU A 346 5.08 17.28 6.80
C GLU A 346 3.87 16.43 7.24
N LEU A 347 3.58 15.35 6.51
CA LEU A 347 2.56 14.39 6.91
C LEU A 347 3.03 13.57 8.11
N LEU A 348 4.23 13.00 8.02
CA LEU A 348 4.77 12.14 9.07
C LEU A 348 4.89 12.90 10.39
N GLU A 349 5.28 14.16 10.36
CA GLU A 349 5.37 15.04 11.54
C GLU A 349 4.05 15.21 12.30
N ARG A 350 2.90 14.95 11.65
CA ARG A 350 1.57 14.99 12.27
C ARG A 350 1.12 13.66 12.87
N ILE A 351 1.90 12.59 12.66
CA ILE A 351 1.61 11.25 13.18
C ILE A 351 2.40 11.05 14.47
N ASP A 352 1.71 10.79 15.57
CA ASP A 352 2.36 10.31 16.78
C ASP A 352 2.80 8.85 16.55
N PRO A 353 4.10 8.53 16.61
CA PRO A 353 4.56 7.17 16.39
C PRO A 353 4.06 6.20 17.48
N GLN A 354 3.62 6.70 18.64
CA GLN A 354 3.19 5.93 19.81
C GLN A 354 4.24 4.88 20.21
N ILE A 355 5.51 5.27 20.11
CA ILE A 355 6.64 4.49 20.59
C ILE A 355 7.76 5.45 20.97
N GLU A 356 8.37 5.22 22.12
CA GLU A 356 9.51 5.98 22.61
C GLU A 356 10.76 5.11 22.55
N LEU A 357 11.64 5.41 21.60
CA LEU A 357 12.92 4.71 21.45
C LEU A 357 14.05 5.49 22.13
N LEU A 358 14.96 4.77 22.77
CA LEU A 358 16.14 5.37 23.40
C LEU A 358 17.16 5.70 22.31
N ARG A 359 17.17 6.97 21.86
CA ARG A 359 18.09 7.48 20.84
C ARG A 359 18.35 8.98 20.99
N ARG A 360 19.41 9.46 20.34
CA ARG A 360 19.87 10.86 20.43
C ARG A 360 19.06 11.86 19.61
N ALA A 361 18.39 11.41 18.56
CA ALA A 361 17.61 12.26 17.66
C ALA A 361 16.33 11.55 17.21
N GLU A 362 15.25 12.30 17.01
CA GLU A 362 14.03 11.78 16.41
C GLU A 362 14.26 11.30 14.97
N SER A 363 13.47 10.33 14.54
CA SER A 363 13.50 9.79 13.20
C SER A 363 12.09 9.57 12.69
N LEU A 364 11.88 9.96 11.43
CA LEU A 364 10.62 9.78 10.71
C LEU A 364 10.30 8.30 10.45
N TRP A 365 11.26 7.39 10.65
CA TRP A 365 11.05 5.95 10.49
C TRP A 365 10.00 5.40 11.46
N ASP A 366 9.92 5.94 12.68
CA ASP A 366 8.94 5.47 13.67
C ASP A 366 7.53 5.85 13.26
N ARG A 367 7.37 7.08 12.76
CA ARG A 367 6.12 7.63 12.25
C ARG A 367 5.69 6.89 10.99
N ALA A 368 6.65 6.57 10.11
CA ALA A 368 6.41 5.75 8.94
C ALA A 368 6.00 4.31 9.31
N PHE A 369 6.61 3.71 10.34
CA PHE A 369 6.22 2.37 10.81
C PHE A 369 4.83 2.37 11.41
N HIS A 370 4.53 3.36 12.24
CA HIS A 370 3.19 3.56 12.77
C HIS A 370 2.16 3.62 11.64
N LEU A 371 2.39 4.50 10.64
CA LEU A 371 1.52 4.61 9.47
C LEU A 371 1.39 3.27 8.72
N TYR A 372 2.51 2.60 8.46
CA TYR A 372 2.53 1.32 7.76
C TYR A 372 1.68 0.24 8.44
N SER A 373 1.82 0.12 9.77
CA SER A 373 1.04 -0.83 10.57
C SER A 373 -0.44 -0.47 10.60
N CYS A 374 -0.78 0.81 10.78
CA CYS A 374 -2.18 1.26 10.73
C CYS A 374 -2.82 1.02 9.36
N LEU A 375 -2.09 1.29 8.27
CA LEU A 375 -2.57 1.03 6.90
C LEU A 375 -2.85 -0.46 6.70
N ALA A 376 -2.00 -1.34 7.24
CA ALA A 376 -2.20 -2.78 7.17
C ALA A 376 -3.46 -3.24 7.90
N MET A 377 -3.67 -2.75 9.13
CA MET A 377 -4.90 -3.01 9.89
C MET A 377 -6.15 -2.55 9.14
N CYS A 378 -6.13 -1.32 8.61
CA CYS A 378 -7.28 -0.76 7.88
C CYS A 378 -7.56 -1.52 6.57
N ARG A 379 -6.52 -1.96 5.86
CA ARG A 379 -6.65 -2.77 4.63
C ARG A 379 -7.31 -4.11 4.95
N GLU A 380 -6.87 -4.79 6.00
CA GLU A 380 -7.42 -6.09 6.40
C GLU A 380 -8.89 -5.97 6.83
N GLN A 381 -9.24 -4.93 7.59
CA GLN A 381 -10.62 -4.65 7.97
C GLN A 381 -11.53 -4.45 6.75
N ARG A 382 -11.07 -3.76 5.70
CA ARG A 382 -11.84 -3.59 4.46
C ARG A 382 -12.04 -4.91 3.72
N ILE A 383 -10.99 -5.71 3.57
CA ILE A 383 -11.08 -7.03 2.92
C ILE A 383 -12.07 -7.95 3.65
N ALA A 384 -12.09 -7.90 4.99
CA ALA A 384 -13.04 -8.68 5.78
C ALA A 384 -14.50 -8.24 5.56
N VAL A 385 -14.76 -6.92 5.46
CA VAL A 385 -16.10 -6.37 5.17
C VAL A 385 -16.57 -6.79 3.78
N ASP A 386 -15.71 -6.67 2.77
CA ASP A 386 -16.06 -7.06 1.40
C ASP A 386 -16.41 -8.56 1.34
N ARG A 387 -15.62 -9.43 1.97
CA ARG A 387 -15.91 -10.88 2.03
C ARG A 387 -17.21 -11.21 2.75
N SER A 388 -17.59 -10.45 3.77
CA SER A 388 -18.85 -10.64 4.49
C SER A 388 -20.08 -10.15 3.72
N SER A 389 -19.89 -9.29 2.71
CA SER A 389 -20.98 -8.73 1.90
C SER A 389 -21.41 -9.64 0.74
N PHE A 390 -20.65 -10.69 0.46
CA PHE A 390 -20.92 -11.69 -0.59
C PHE A 390 -21.46 -13.04 -0.06
N ASN A 391 -21.61 -13.18 1.26
CA ASN A 391 -22.29 -14.30 1.93
C ASN A 391 -23.62 -13.83 2.49
#